data_AF-T0Q8X8-F1
#
_entry.id   AF-T0Q8X8-F1
#
_cell.length_a   1.000
_cell.length_b   1.000
_cell.length_c   1.000
_cell.angle_alpha   90.00
_cell.angle_beta   90.00
_cell.angle_gamma   90.00
#
_symmetry.space_group_name_H-M   'P 1'
#
loop_
_entity.id
_entity.type
_entity.pdbx_description
1 polymer ?
#
loop_
_entity_poly.entity_id
_entity_poly.type
_entity_poly.pdbx_seq_one_letter_code
_entity_poly.pdbx_strand_id
1 'polypeptide(L)'
;MALEPTKCSYDACARFAKEKNLCLTHHRWMLQYLSNAYMKDHAAPTVLDPKIQRMNPNRKCKADQCWSYARTGGYCTMHGGGRKCKVRNCHTASQTGGYCRTHGGGSKCREPRCADFARLRGLCLQHNLEAERAGRLPPAPELAQTA
;
A
#
# COMPACT_ATOMS: atom_id res chain seq x y z
N MET A 1 -16.19 19.28 -27.18
CA MET A 1 -15.44 18.19 -27.84
C MET A 1 -15.03 17.20 -26.76
N ALA A 2 -15.69 16.05 -26.67
CA ALA A 2 -15.32 15.01 -25.71
C ALA A 2 -14.03 14.35 -26.21
N LEU A 3 -12.92 14.54 -25.48
CA LEU A 3 -11.65 13.89 -25.78
C LEU A 3 -11.82 12.38 -25.57
N GLU A 4 -11.62 11.60 -26.62
CA GLU A 4 -11.69 10.14 -26.51
C GLU A 4 -10.63 9.65 -25.52
N PRO A 5 -10.97 8.69 -24.64
CA PRO A 5 -10.07 8.25 -23.59
C PRO A 5 -8.88 7.50 -24.21
N THR A 6 -7.70 8.11 -24.12
CA THR A 6 -6.46 7.54 -24.66
C THR A 6 -6.04 6.31 -23.86
N LYS A 7 -5.58 5.26 -24.55
CA LYS A 7 -5.05 4.05 -23.91
C LYS A 7 -3.65 4.30 -23.35
N CYS A 8 -3.28 3.55 -22.32
CA CYS A 8 -1.94 3.60 -21.74
C CYS A 8 -0.89 3.19 -22.78
N SER A 9 0.16 3.99 -22.91
CA SER A 9 1.29 3.77 -23.83
C SER A 9 2.24 2.63 -23.41
N TYR A 10 1.91 1.90 -22.34
CA TYR A 10 2.76 0.82 -21.84
C TYR A 10 2.35 -0.49 -22.50
N ASP A 11 3.33 -1.30 -22.92
CA ASP A 11 3.06 -2.50 -23.72
C ASP A 11 2.07 -3.44 -23.00
N ALA A 12 1.10 -3.96 -23.75
CA ALA A 12 0.01 -4.82 -23.26
C ALA A 12 -0.86 -4.23 -22.12
N CYS A 13 -0.89 -2.90 -21.93
CA CYS A 13 -1.76 -2.27 -20.92
C CYS A 13 -3.12 -1.86 -21.50
N ALA A 14 -4.20 -2.53 -21.05
CA ALA A 14 -5.57 -2.19 -21.47
C ALA A 14 -6.20 -1.01 -20.69
N ARG A 15 -5.49 -0.40 -19.73
CA ARG A 15 -6.02 0.70 -18.89
C ARG A 15 -5.94 2.04 -19.64
N PHE A 16 -6.82 2.97 -19.30
CA PHE A 16 -6.77 4.33 -19.82
C PHE A 16 -5.59 5.12 -19.24
N ALA A 17 -5.00 5.96 -20.09
CA ALA A 17 -4.00 6.93 -19.69
C ALA A 17 -4.66 8.03 -18.85
N LYS A 18 -4.00 8.40 -17.76
CA LYS A 18 -4.44 9.46 -16.85
C LYS A 18 -3.38 10.54 -16.68
N GLU A 19 -2.12 10.21 -16.91
CA GLU A 19 -1.00 11.15 -16.75
C GLU A 19 0.16 10.76 -17.67
N LYS A 20 0.68 11.71 -18.45
CA LYS A 20 1.79 11.52 -19.42
C LYS A 20 1.64 10.25 -20.30
N ASN A 21 0.44 10.02 -20.85
CA ASN A 21 0.10 8.84 -21.68
C ASN A 21 0.23 7.49 -20.98
N LEU A 22 0.33 7.45 -19.64
CA LEU A 22 0.36 6.23 -18.84
C LEU A 22 -0.86 6.14 -17.92
N CYS A 23 -1.25 4.92 -17.56
CA CYS A 23 -2.23 4.72 -16.50
C CYS A 23 -1.61 5.06 -15.14
N LEU A 24 -2.42 5.38 -14.12
CA LEU A 24 -1.90 5.74 -12.79
C LEU A 24 -0.96 4.68 -12.19
N THR A 25 -1.19 3.40 -12.49
CA THR A 25 -0.33 2.31 -12.04
C THR A 25 1.05 2.40 -12.68
N HIS A 26 1.12 2.55 -14.00
CA HIS A 26 2.40 2.69 -14.70
C HIS A 26 3.06 4.03 -14.45
N HIS A 27 2.31 5.12 -14.30
CA HIS A 27 2.89 6.42 -13.95
C HIS A 27 3.58 6.39 -12.57
N ARG A 28 2.89 5.86 -11.54
CA ARG A 28 3.47 5.73 -10.19
C ARG A 28 4.63 4.74 -10.14
N TRP A 29 4.53 3.66 -10.91
CA TRP A 29 5.60 2.69 -11.07
C TRP A 29 6.82 3.36 -11.72
N MET A 30 6.64 4.12 -12.79
CA MET A 30 7.72 4.85 -13.48
C MET A 30 8.45 5.83 -12.56
N LEU A 31 7.72 6.56 -11.71
CA LEU A 31 8.30 7.46 -10.70
C LEU A 31 9.13 6.75 -9.62
N GLN A 32 8.91 5.45 -9.42
CA GLN A 32 9.68 4.64 -8.47
C GLN A 32 11.04 4.20 -9.04
N TYR A 33 11.17 4.12 -10.36
CA TYR A 33 12.39 3.64 -11.03
C TYR A 33 13.18 4.74 -11.74
N LEU A 34 12.53 5.84 -12.10
CA LEU A 34 13.11 6.94 -12.87
C LEU A 34 12.86 8.26 -12.15
N SER A 35 13.86 9.13 -12.14
CA SER A 35 13.75 10.43 -11.49
C SER A 35 12.77 11.34 -12.23
N ASN A 36 12.18 12.30 -11.51
CA ASN A 36 11.30 13.31 -12.10
C ASN A 36 11.99 14.13 -13.21
N ALA A 37 13.31 14.31 -13.14
CA ALA A 37 14.09 14.97 -14.18
C ALA A 37 14.16 14.12 -15.45
N TYR A 38 14.44 12.82 -15.32
CA TYR A 38 14.48 11.88 -16.46
C TYR A 38 13.14 11.80 -17.21
N MET A 39 12.03 11.82 -16.47
CA MET A 39 10.64 11.80 -16.99
C MET A 39 10.18 13.12 -17.62
N LYS A 40 10.98 14.19 -17.57
CA LYS A 40 10.69 15.47 -18.24
C LYS A 40 11.29 15.50 -19.64
N ASP A 41 12.49 14.96 -19.79
CA ASP A 41 13.29 15.10 -21.00
C ASP A 41 13.27 13.84 -21.89
N HIS A 42 12.77 12.71 -21.37
CA HIS A 42 12.70 11.44 -22.09
C HIS A 42 11.33 10.75 -21.94
N ALA A 43 10.90 10.05 -23.00
CA ALA A 43 9.73 9.18 -22.97
C ALA A 43 10.02 7.94 -22.11
N ALA A 44 9.05 7.53 -21.28
CA ALA A 44 9.17 6.36 -20.44
C ALA A 44 9.42 5.10 -21.29
N PRO A 45 10.37 4.21 -20.91
CA PRO A 45 10.62 2.99 -21.66
C PRO A 45 9.36 2.13 -21.70
N THR A 46 8.98 1.68 -22.90
CA THR A 46 7.76 0.88 -23.15
C THR A 46 7.88 -0.55 -22.64
N VAL A 47 9.10 -1.00 -22.40
CA VAL A 47 9.43 -2.31 -21.84
C VAL A 47 10.35 -2.09 -20.65
N LEU A 48 9.99 -2.73 -19.55
CA LEU A 48 10.81 -2.82 -18.37
C LEU A 48 11.76 -3.98 -18.49
N ASP A 49 13.05 -3.68 -18.28
CA ASP A 49 14.14 -4.64 -18.21
C ASP A 49 13.68 -5.89 -17.41
N PRO A 50 13.88 -7.13 -17.92
CA PRO A 50 13.54 -8.38 -17.23
C PRO A 50 14.08 -8.49 -15.79
N LYS A 51 15.06 -7.65 -15.42
CA LYS A 51 15.65 -7.54 -14.08
C LYS A 51 14.83 -6.69 -13.10
N ILE A 52 13.77 -6.01 -13.56
CA ILE A 52 12.80 -5.35 -12.67
C ILE A 52 12.08 -6.46 -11.92
N GLN A 53 12.38 -6.53 -10.63
CA GLN A 53 12.17 -7.67 -9.75
C GLN A 53 10.83 -8.38 -10.02
N ARG A 54 10.93 -9.47 -10.78
CA ARG A 54 9.90 -10.51 -10.79
C ARG A 54 9.71 -10.88 -9.32
N MET A 55 8.48 -10.72 -8.85
CA MET A 55 8.02 -11.31 -7.60
C MET A 55 8.71 -12.67 -7.43
N ASN A 56 9.49 -12.84 -6.37
CA ASN A 56 10.22 -14.08 -6.14
C ASN A 56 9.21 -15.25 -6.26
N PRO A 57 9.39 -16.20 -7.20
CA PRO A 57 8.46 -17.29 -7.42
C PRO A 57 8.21 -18.10 -6.14
N ASN A 58 9.22 -18.21 -5.27
CA ASN A 58 9.11 -18.87 -3.97
C ASN A 58 8.22 -18.10 -2.97
N ARG A 59 7.94 -16.82 -3.23
CA ARG A 59 6.99 -16.01 -2.48
C ARG A 59 5.68 -15.79 -3.25
N LYS A 60 5.40 -16.54 -4.31
CA LYS A 60 4.12 -16.49 -5.03
C LYS A 60 3.02 -17.23 -4.29
N CYS A 61 1.83 -16.63 -4.28
CA CYS A 61 0.63 -17.32 -3.84
C CYS A 61 0.39 -18.57 -4.71
N LYS A 62 0.22 -19.72 -4.07
CA LYS A 62 -0.01 -21.02 -4.71
C LYS A 62 -1.36 -21.14 -5.42
N ALA A 63 -2.30 -20.23 -5.15
CA ALA A 63 -3.58 -20.18 -5.86
C ALA A 63 -3.38 -19.90 -7.36
N ASP A 64 -4.16 -20.57 -8.21
CA ASP A 64 -4.13 -20.40 -9.66
C ASP A 64 -4.27 -18.94 -10.06
N GLN A 65 -3.42 -18.53 -11.01
CA GLN A 65 -3.39 -17.18 -11.58
C GLN A 65 -3.28 -16.04 -10.54
N CYS A 66 -2.82 -16.32 -9.32
CA CYS A 66 -2.62 -15.29 -8.28
C CYS A 66 -1.20 -14.73 -8.31
N TRP A 67 -1.07 -13.43 -8.57
CA TRP A 67 0.22 -12.71 -8.57
C TRP A 67 0.53 -12.01 -7.25
N SER A 68 -0.25 -12.27 -6.20
CA SER A 68 -0.04 -11.69 -4.87
C SER A 68 0.99 -12.46 -4.06
N TYR A 69 1.77 -11.74 -3.25
CA TYR A 69 2.77 -12.36 -2.39
C TYR A 69 2.14 -13.31 -1.36
N ALA A 70 2.68 -14.52 -1.29
CA ALA A 70 2.41 -15.47 -0.24
C ALA A 70 2.87 -14.91 1.11
N ARG A 71 2.04 -15.16 2.12
CA ARG A 71 2.28 -14.87 3.53
C ARG A 71 2.56 -16.19 4.22
N THR A 72 1.62 -16.72 4.98
CA THR A 72 1.72 -18.03 5.63
C THR A 72 1.16 -19.14 4.72
N GLY A 73 1.77 -20.33 4.77
CA GLY A 73 1.26 -21.51 4.06
C GLY A 73 1.35 -21.45 2.53
N GLY A 74 2.07 -20.48 1.96
CA GLY A 74 2.17 -20.30 0.51
C GLY A 74 0.99 -19.58 -0.13
N TYR A 75 0.09 -18.97 0.64
CA TYR A 75 -1.06 -18.24 0.11
C TYR A 75 -1.02 -16.76 0.46
N CYS A 76 -1.68 -15.90 -0.32
CA CYS A 76 -1.84 -14.49 0.03
C CYS A 76 -2.97 -14.29 1.06
N THR A 77 -3.15 -13.07 1.56
CA THR A 77 -4.21 -12.76 2.56
C THR A 77 -5.60 -13.19 2.09
N MET A 78 -5.91 -13.02 0.80
CA MET A 78 -7.21 -13.36 0.21
C MET A 78 -7.41 -14.87 0.01
N HIS A 79 -6.33 -15.61 -0.25
CA HIS A 79 -6.34 -17.06 -0.46
C HIS A 79 -5.96 -17.86 0.80
N GLY A 80 -6.06 -17.26 1.99
CA GLY A 80 -5.91 -17.97 3.27
C GLY A 80 -4.54 -17.91 3.93
N GLY A 81 -3.59 -17.15 3.39
CA GLY A 81 -2.31 -16.87 4.06
C GLY A 81 -2.37 -15.76 5.10
N GLY A 82 -3.53 -15.11 5.25
CA GLY A 82 -3.80 -14.18 6.34
C GLY A 82 -4.15 -14.92 7.62
N ARG A 83 -3.69 -14.41 8.77
CA ARG A 83 -4.09 -14.92 10.08
C ARG A 83 -5.58 -14.66 10.29
N LYS A 84 -6.32 -15.65 10.80
CA LYS A 84 -7.75 -15.52 11.13
C LYS A 84 -7.93 -15.07 12.58
N CYS A 85 -9.08 -14.47 12.87
CA CYS A 85 -9.45 -14.14 14.24
C CYS A 85 -9.47 -15.40 15.12
N LYS A 86 -8.91 -15.31 16.33
CA LYS A 86 -8.89 -16.39 17.33
C LYS A 86 -10.26 -16.71 17.95
N VAL A 87 -11.27 -15.89 17.69
CA VAL A 87 -12.63 -16.09 18.23
C VAL A 87 -13.31 -17.23 17.47
N ARG A 88 -13.94 -18.15 18.22
CA ARG A 88 -14.68 -19.28 17.67
C ARG A 88 -15.74 -18.78 16.69
N ASN A 89 -15.86 -19.42 15.53
CA ASN A 89 -16.78 -19.07 14.44
C ASN A 89 -16.54 -17.68 13.79
N CYS A 90 -15.37 -17.05 13.98
CA CYS A 90 -15.00 -15.83 13.26
C CYS A 90 -14.02 -16.13 12.12
N HIS A 91 -14.47 -15.94 10.88
CA HIS A 91 -13.65 -16.14 9.68
C HIS A 91 -12.95 -14.85 9.19
N THR A 92 -13.14 -13.75 9.90
CA THR A 92 -12.53 -12.46 9.56
C THR A 92 -11.01 -12.50 9.76
N ALA A 93 -10.28 -11.79 8.90
CA ALA A 93 -8.84 -11.61 9.05
C ALA A 93 -8.50 -10.91 10.37
N SER A 94 -7.51 -11.43 11.08
CA SER A 94 -6.97 -10.77 12.27
C SER A 94 -6.08 -9.60 11.87
N GLN A 95 -6.16 -8.51 12.63
CA GLN A 95 -5.24 -7.38 12.51
C GLN A 95 -4.01 -7.60 13.41
N THR A 96 -4.14 -7.28 14.70
CA THR A 96 -3.09 -7.37 15.71
C THR A 96 -3.57 -8.25 16.87
N GLY A 97 -2.64 -8.89 17.58
CA GLY A 97 -2.98 -9.78 18.71
C GLY A 97 -3.71 -11.08 18.33
N GLY A 98 -3.99 -11.30 17.04
CA GLY A 98 -4.77 -12.45 16.56
C GLY A 98 -6.28 -12.23 16.57
N TYR A 99 -6.75 -10.99 16.72
CA TYR A 99 -8.18 -10.65 16.68
C TYR A 99 -8.52 -9.79 15.47
N CYS A 100 -9.75 -9.87 14.98
CA CYS A 100 -10.27 -8.98 13.94
C CYS A 100 -10.73 -7.65 14.55
N ARG A 101 -11.07 -6.67 13.72
CA ARG A 101 -11.44 -5.31 14.16
C ARG A 101 -12.57 -5.28 15.21
N THR A 102 -13.57 -6.14 15.08
CA THR A 102 -14.71 -6.21 16.01
C THR A 102 -14.37 -6.96 17.30
N HIS A 103 -13.44 -7.91 17.25
CA HIS A 103 -13.02 -8.72 18.40
C HIS A 103 -11.76 -8.18 19.11
N GLY A 104 -11.45 -6.89 18.96
CA GLY A 104 -10.34 -6.25 19.66
C GLY A 104 -9.01 -6.21 18.89
N GLY A 105 -9.03 -6.51 17.60
CA GLY A 105 -7.88 -6.42 16.72
C GLY A 105 -7.60 -5.00 16.25
N GLY A 106 -6.37 -4.53 16.42
CA GLY A 106 -5.93 -3.17 16.09
C GLY A 106 -5.54 -2.39 17.35
N SER A 107 -4.69 -1.38 17.18
CA SER A 107 -4.31 -0.50 18.29
C SER A 107 -5.45 0.47 18.62
N LYS A 108 -5.74 0.64 19.91
CA LYS A 108 -6.61 1.70 20.42
C LYS A 108 -5.85 3.01 20.52
N CYS A 109 -6.57 4.13 20.45
CA CYS A 109 -6.01 5.44 20.74
C CYS A 109 -5.37 5.43 22.13
N ARG A 110 -4.17 6.00 22.25
CA ARG A 110 -3.45 6.13 23.50
C ARG A 110 -4.09 7.14 24.46
N GLU A 111 -4.90 8.07 23.94
CA GLU A 111 -5.59 9.05 24.77
C GLU A 111 -6.57 8.38 25.73
N PRO A 112 -6.58 8.81 27.00
CA PRO A 112 -7.47 8.25 28.00
C PRO A 112 -8.93 8.48 27.60
N ARG A 113 -9.77 7.47 27.82
CA ARG A 113 -11.22 7.50 27.53
C ARG A 113 -11.59 7.58 26.04
N CYS A 114 -10.63 7.41 25.13
CA CYS A 114 -10.93 7.31 23.70
C CYS A 114 -11.20 5.85 23.29
N ALA A 115 -12.40 5.57 22.78
CA ALA A 115 -12.77 4.23 22.28
C ALA A 115 -12.30 3.97 20.84
N ASP A 116 -11.82 5.01 20.14
CA ASP A 116 -11.41 4.94 18.75
C ASP A 116 -10.12 4.15 18.55
N PHE A 117 -9.93 3.73 17.30
CA PHE A 117 -8.70 3.08 16.86
C PHE A 117 -7.62 4.10 16.55
N ALA A 118 -6.39 3.77 16.94
CA ALA A 118 -5.23 4.50 16.52
C ALA A 118 -5.06 4.38 15.01
N ARG A 119 -4.78 5.52 14.37
CA ARG A 119 -4.49 5.61 12.94
C ARG A 119 -3.06 6.07 12.69
N LEU A 120 -2.55 6.98 13.52
CA LEU A 120 -1.23 7.56 13.36
C LEU A 120 -0.59 7.75 14.74
N ARG A 121 0.68 7.36 14.87
CA ARG A 121 1.49 7.57 16.11
C ARG A 121 0.82 7.08 17.41
N GLY A 122 -0.01 6.04 17.33
CA GLY A 122 -0.74 5.50 18.49
C GLY A 122 -1.98 6.30 18.89
N LEU A 123 -2.37 7.32 18.13
CA LEU A 123 -3.54 8.17 18.37
C LEU A 123 -4.58 7.99 17.27
N CYS A 124 -5.86 8.22 17.59
CA CYS A 124 -6.90 8.34 16.57
C CYS A 124 -6.67 9.63 15.75
N LEU A 125 -7.34 9.78 14.61
CA LEU A 125 -7.10 10.94 13.74
C LEU A 125 -7.34 12.27 14.47
N GLN A 126 -8.42 12.36 15.25
CA GLN A 126 -8.78 13.56 16.02
C GLN A 126 -7.71 13.89 17.06
N HIS A 127 -7.39 12.94 17.94
CA HIS A 127 -6.39 13.14 18.98
C HIS A 127 -4.97 13.35 18.43
N ASN A 128 -4.64 12.79 17.27
CA ASN A 128 -3.38 13.10 16.59
C ASN A 128 -3.33 14.58 16.20
N LEU A 129 -4.39 15.09 15.56
CA LEU A 129 -4.45 16.51 15.20
C LEU A 129 -4.41 17.42 16.42
N GLU A 130 -5.07 17.05 17.52
CA GLU A 130 -5.02 17.79 18.77
C GLU A 130 -3.62 17.78 19.40
N ALA A 131 -2.92 16.65 19.36
CA ALA A 131 -1.57 16.54 19.88
C ALA A 131 -0.54 17.34 19.04
N GLU A 132 -0.71 17.38 17.72
CA GLU A 132 0.08 18.24 16.81
C GLU A 132 -0.19 19.73 17.12
N ARG A 133 -1.47 20.12 17.26
CA ARG A 133 -1.85 21.51 17.59
C ARG A 133 -1.34 21.95 18.96
N ALA A 134 -1.30 21.04 19.92
CA ALA A 134 -0.81 21.32 21.27
C ALA A 134 0.72 21.24 21.40
N GLY A 135 1.46 20.97 20.32
CA GLY A 135 2.92 20.85 20.35
C GLY A 135 3.43 19.70 21.25
N ARG A 136 2.57 18.70 21.54
CA ARG A 136 2.91 17.57 22.42
C ARG A 136 3.61 16.43 21.67
N LEU A 137 3.68 16.50 20.34
CA LEU A 137 4.40 15.54 19.52
C LEU A 137 5.80 16.07 19.23
N PRO A 138 6.85 15.22 19.36
CA PRO A 138 8.15 15.60 18.86
C PRO A 138 8.03 15.91 17.37
N PRO A 139 8.76 16.93 16.88
CA PRO A 139 8.84 17.18 15.45
C PRO A 139 9.20 15.86 14.76
N ALA A 140 8.60 15.62 13.59
CA ALA A 140 9.00 14.46 12.79
C ALA A 140 10.54 14.45 12.70
N PRO A 141 11.21 13.29 12.84
CA PRO A 141 12.65 13.26 12.65
C PRO A 141 12.91 13.89 11.29
N GLU A 142 13.61 15.03 11.30
CA GLU A 142 14.07 15.67 10.07
C GLU A 142 14.77 14.56 9.29
N LEU A 143 14.25 14.26 8.10
CA LEU A 143 14.87 13.32 7.19
C LEU A 143 16.29 13.84 6.99
N ALA A 144 17.25 13.19 7.66
CA ALA A 144 18.64 13.55 7.61
C ALA A 144 19.00 13.70 6.13
N GLN A 145 19.22 14.95 5.73
CA GLN A 145 19.65 15.29 4.40
C GLN A 145 21.03 14.66 4.27
N THR A 146 21.07 13.49 3.63
CA THR A 146 22.31 12.81 3.29
C THR A 146 23.09 13.77 2.39
N ALA A 147 24.21 14.26 2.94
CA ALA A 147 25.22 15.05 2.24
C ALA A 147 25.84 14.26 1.08
#